data_AF-A0A6G3XFJ8-F1
#
_entry.id   AF-A0A6G3XFJ8-F1
#
_cell.length_a   1.000
_cell.length_b   1.000
_cell.length_c   1.000
_cell.angle_alpha   90.00
_cell.angle_beta   90.00
_cell.angle_gamma   90.00
#
_symmetry.space_group_name_H-M   'P 1'
#
loop_
_entity.id
_entity.type
_entity.pdbx_description
1 polymer ?
#
loop_
_entity_poly.entity_id
_entity_poly.type
_entity_poly.pdbx_seq_one_letter_code
_entity_poly.pdbx_strand_id
1 'polypeptide(L)'
;MIGAGPRGISVVERLCANAGLPYLRERRYAVHLVDPFPSGGQVWRTGQRSELLMNTVASQITLYCDESVVCAGPVVPGPSLHQWATLLEELGSGGLPADVRR
;
A
#
# COMPACT_ATOMS: atom_id res chain seq x y z
N MET A 1 -4.82 13.99 -2.56
CA MET A 1 -3.75 13.30 -3.28
C MET A 1 -4.21 13.00 -4.69
N ILE A 2 -3.34 13.25 -5.68
CA ILE A 2 -3.60 12.96 -7.09
C ILE A 2 -2.76 11.75 -7.47
N GLY A 3 -3.41 10.67 -7.91
CA GLY A 3 -2.79 9.39 -8.25
C GLY A 3 -2.83 8.38 -7.09
N ALA A 4 -3.39 7.20 -7.38
CA ALA A 4 -3.50 5.98 -6.57
C ALA A 4 -2.53 4.88 -7.03
N GLY A 5 -1.55 5.23 -7.88
CA GLY A 5 -0.46 4.35 -8.29
C GLY A 5 0.62 4.16 -7.20
N PRO A 6 1.73 3.47 -7.52
CA PRO A 6 2.75 3.07 -6.55
C PRO A 6 3.29 4.22 -5.70
N ARG A 7 3.60 5.37 -6.32
CA ARG A 7 4.08 6.55 -5.59
C ARG A 7 3.01 7.14 -4.67
N GLY A 8 1.76 7.20 -5.15
CA GLY A 8 0.64 7.73 -4.37
C GLY A 8 0.42 6.89 -3.11
N ILE A 9 0.36 5.57 -3.25
CA ILE A 9 0.13 4.70 -2.09
C ILE A 9 1.31 4.71 -1.10
N SER A 10 2.57 4.84 -1.56
CA SER A 10 3.73 5.03 -0.66
C SER A 10 3.63 6.34 0.15
N VAL A 11 3.11 7.42 -0.43
CA VAL A 11 2.89 8.67 0.33
C VAL A 11 1.77 8.49 1.35
N VAL A 12 0.71 7.74 1.03
CA VAL A 12 -0.34 7.40 2.00
C VAL A 12 0.22 6.60 3.17
N GLU A 13 1.09 5.62 2.91
CA GLU A 13 1.80 4.88 3.98
C GLU A 13 2.58 5.85 4.89
N ARG A 14 3.37 6.77 4.33
CA ARG A 14 4.09 7.77 5.14
C ARG A 14 3.18 8.69 5.93
N LEU A 15 2.03 9.10 5.38
CA LEU A 15 1.05 9.90 6.11
C LEU A 15 0.49 9.13 7.32
N CYS A 16 0.17 7.84 7.14
CA CYS A 16 -0.29 6.98 8.22
C CYS A 16 0.79 6.80 9.30
N ALA A 17 2.05 6.53 8.91
CA ALA A 17 3.15 6.40 9.85
C ALA A 17 3.38 7.68 10.68
N ASN A 18 3.29 8.85 10.04
CA ASN A 18 3.45 10.14 10.73
C ASN A 18 2.24 10.48 11.61
N ALA A 19 1.02 10.07 11.24
CA ALA A 19 -0.18 10.33 12.04
C ALA A 19 -0.11 9.71 13.45
N GLY A 20 0.72 8.69 13.66
CA GLY A 20 0.98 8.10 14.98
C GLY A 20 1.87 8.94 15.91
N LEU A 21 2.52 10.00 15.41
CA LEU A 21 3.42 10.83 16.22
C LEU A 21 2.66 11.54 17.35
N PRO A 22 3.26 11.72 18.56
CA PRO A 22 2.57 12.27 19.71
C PRO A 22 1.86 13.61 19.48
N TYR A 23 2.47 14.49 18.68
CA TYR A 23 1.93 15.82 18.38
C TYR A 23 0.90 15.82 17.23
N LEU A 24 0.75 14.70 16.52
CA LEU A 24 -0.20 14.53 15.40
C LEU A 24 -1.37 13.61 15.74
N ARG A 25 -1.20 12.67 16.69
CA ARG A 25 -2.15 11.58 16.96
C ARG A 25 -3.53 12.00 17.48
N GLU A 26 -3.63 13.18 18.08
CA GLU A 26 -4.91 13.69 18.62
C GLU A 26 -5.80 14.33 17.54
N ARG A 27 -5.27 14.50 16.32
CA ARG A 27 -6.00 15.07 15.19
C ARG A 27 -6.61 13.98 14.33
N ARG A 28 -7.72 14.30 13.68
CA ARG A 28 -8.32 13.47 12.63
C ARG A 28 -7.84 13.96 11.27
N TYR A 29 -7.41 13.02 10.43
CA TYR A 29 -6.97 13.29 9.06
C TYR A 29 -7.90 12.59 8.08
N ALA A 30 -8.24 13.27 7.00
CA ALA A 30 -8.92 12.69 5.85
C ALA A 30 -7.97 12.76 4.65
N VAL A 31 -7.69 11.61 4.04
CA VAL A 31 -6.89 11.55 2.81
C VAL A 31 -7.83 11.29 1.64
N HIS A 32 -8.04 12.31 0.82
CA HIS A 32 -8.78 12.17 -0.44
C HIS A 32 -7.82 11.70 -1.53
N LEU A 33 -8.10 10.53 -2.11
CA LEU A 33 -7.34 9.96 -3.21
C LEU A 33 -8.15 10.13 -4.49
N VAL A 34 -7.57 10.75 -5.51
CA VAL A 34 -8.21 10.99 -6.81
C VAL A 34 -7.34 10.35 -7.88
N ASP A 35 -7.87 9.33 -8.57
CA ASP A 35 -7.23 8.65 -9.70
C ASP A 35 -8.30 8.28 -10.74
N PRO A 36 -8.06 8.46 -12.05
CA PRO A 36 -8.97 7.99 -13.09
C PRO A 36 -9.04 6.46 -13.23
N PHE A 37 -8.13 5.72 -12.61
CA PHE A 37 -8.04 4.27 -12.58
C PHE A 37 -8.36 3.71 -11.17
N PRO A 38 -8.66 2.40 -11.03
CA PRO A 38 -8.87 1.75 -9.73
C PRO A 38 -7.64 1.80 -8.80
N SER A 39 -7.77 1.19 -7.61
CA SER A 39 -6.65 1.02 -6.68
C SER A 39 -5.45 0.34 -7.36
N GLY A 40 -4.25 0.89 -7.11
CA GLY A 40 -3.03 0.51 -7.84
C GLY A 40 -2.76 1.35 -9.11
N GLY A 41 -3.67 2.26 -9.45
CA GLY A 41 -3.55 3.22 -10.56
C GLY A 41 -3.43 2.52 -11.92
N GLN A 42 -2.82 3.21 -12.89
CA GLN A 42 -2.65 2.68 -14.24
C GLN A 42 -1.72 1.44 -14.33
N VAL A 43 -0.83 1.27 -13.34
CA VAL A 43 0.29 0.32 -13.42
C VAL A 43 -0.12 -1.07 -12.93
N TRP A 44 -0.80 -1.19 -11.79
CA TRP A 44 -1.14 -2.48 -11.19
C TRP A 44 -2.56 -2.95 -11.57
N ARG A 45 -2.83 -2.98 -12.87
CA ARG A 45 -4.12 -3.40 -13.41
C ARG A 45 -4.24 -4.92 -13.42
N THR A 46 -5.27 -5.45 -12.78
CA THR A 46 -5.55 -6.90 -12.71
C THR A 46 -6.01 -7.51 -14.04
N GLY A 47 -6.47 -6.68 -14.99
CA GLY A 47 -6.89 -7.09 -16.33
C GLY A 47 -5.81 -6.95 -17.42
N GLN A 48 -4.55 -6.73 -17.05
CA GLN A 48 -3.46 -6.69 -18.03
C GLN A 48 -3.14 -8.09 -18.56
N ARG A 49 -2.38 -8.15 -19.68
CA ARG A 49 -1.93 -9.41 -20.26
C ARG A 49 -1.06 -10.20 -19.25
N SER A 50 -1.26 -11.51 -19.16
CA SER A 50 -0.58 -12.36 -18.18
C SER A 50 0.93 -12.48 -18.38
N GLU A 51 1.45 -12.15 -19.57
CA GLU A 51 2.87 -12.12 -19.86
C GLU A 51 3.57 -10.88 -19.27
N LEU A 52 2.80 -9.86 -18.87
CA LEU A 52 3.32 -8.65 -18.22
C LEU A 52 3.45 -8.88 -16.71
N LEU A 53 4.45 -9.66 -16.35
CA LEU A 53 4.81 -9.94 -14.97
C LEU A 53 5.86 -8.96 -14.45
N MET A 54 5.90 -8.79 -13.13
CA MET A 54 6.98 -8.04 -12.50
C MET A 54 8.28 -8.83 -12.61
N ASN A 55 9.38 -8.15 -12.93
CA ASN A 55 10.73 -8.74 -12.98
C ASN A 55 11.42 -8.79 -11.61
N THR A 56 10.69 -8.47 -10.53
CA THR A 56 11.17 -8.50 -9.15
C THR A 56 10.39 -9.54 -8.36
N VAL A 57 11.07 -10.31 -7.53
CA VAL A 57 10.45 -11.38 -6.73
C VAL A 57 9.54 -10.75 -5.68
N ALA A 58 8.35 -11.31 -5.48
CA ALA A 58 7.33 -10.76 -4.57
C ALA A 58 7.82 -10.58 -3.12
N SER A 59 8.71 -11.43 -2.63
CA SER A 59 9.30 -11.32 -1.29
C SER A 59 10.27 -10.15 -1.14
N GLN A 60 10.71 -9.54 -2.24
CA GLN A 60 11.64 -8.41 -2.27
C GLN A 60 10.92 -7.07 -2.43
N ILE A 61 9.59 -7.06 -2.45
CA ILE A 61 8.79 -5.86 -2.67
C ILE A 61 8.01 -5.58 -1.40
N THR A 62 8.00 -4.32 -0.96
CA THR A 62 7.19 -3.85 0.16
C THR A 62 6.77 -2.40 -0.07
N LEU A 63 5.66 -1.98 0.54
CA LEU A 63 5.28 -0.58 0.64
C LEU A 63 5.83 0.09 1.90
N TYR A 64 6.34 -0.70 2.85
CA TYR A 64 6.80 -0.23 4.15
C TYR A 64 8.28 0.10 4.11
N CYS A 65 8.63 1.27 4.64
CA CYS A 65 10.01 1.68 4.77
C CYS A 65 10.72 0.89 5.87
N ASP A 66 12.04 0.79 5.75
CA ASP A 66 12.96 0.29 6.78
C ASP A 66 14.02 1.36 7.09
N GLU A 67 15.02 1.01 7.90
CA GLU A 67 16.09 1.90 8.33
C GLU A 67 16.99 2.38 7.18
N SER A 68 16.92 1.77 6.00
CA SER A 68 17.69 2.21 4.82
C SER A 68 17.10 3.45 4.14
N VAL A 69 15.84 3.79 4.44
CA VAL A 69 15.12 4.91 3.81
C VAL A 69 15.18 6.15 4.69
N VAL A 70 15.86 7.19 4.21
CA VAL A 70 15.89 8.50 4.88
C VAL A 70 14.62 9.30 4.56
N CYS A 71 13.67 9.33 5.49
CA CYS A 71 12.44 10.13 5.35
C CYS A 71 11.91 10.61 6.72
N ALA A 72 10.97 11.56 6.69
CA ALA A 72 10.35 12.08 7.91
C ALA A 72 9.37 11.08 8.54
N GLY A 73 9.33 11.05 9.86
CA GLY A 73 8.46 10.18 10.66
C GLY A 73 9.10 8.86 11.05
N PRO A 74 8.38 8.02 11.83
CA PRO A 74 8.92 6.76 12.30
C PRO A 74 8.99 5.72 11.18
N VAL A 75 9.90 4.76 11.33
CA VAL A 75 9.85 3.49 10.60
C VAL A 75 8.74 2.65 11.21
N VAL A 76 7.78 2.25 10.38
CA VAL A 76 6.71 1.33 10.76
C VAL A 76 6.84 0.11 9.86
N PRO A 77 7.35 -1.03 10.38
CA PRO A 77 7.57 -2.19 9.56
C PRO A 77 6.25 -2.79 9.10
N GLY A 78 6.31 -3.53 8.00
CA GLY A 78 5.16 -4.25 7.47
C GLY A 78 5.56 -5.35 6.51
N PRO A 79 4.59 -6.12 6.01
CA PRO A 79 4.84 -7.30 5.22
C PRO A 79 5.44 -6.96 3.85
N SER A 80 6.26 -7.88 3.32
CA SER A 80 6.52 -7.96 1.89
C SER A 80 5.23 -8.29 1.12
N LEU A 81 5.22 -8.06 -0.19
CA LEU A 81 4.08 -8.39 -1.05
C LEU A 81 3.73 -9.88 -0.98
N HIS A 82 4.74 -10.75 -0.85
CA HIS A 82 4.51 -12.18 -0.64
C HIS A 82 3.81 -12.47 0.70
N GLN A 83 4.34 -11.94 1.81
CA GLN A 83 3.76 -12.16 3.14
C GLN A 83 2.34 -11.59 3.23
N TRP A 84 2.09 -10.45 2.59
CA TRP A 84 0.75 -9.87 2.50
C TRP A 84 -0.21 -10.77 1.73
N ALA A 85 0.22 -11.34 0.61
CA ALA A 85 -0.61 -12.29 -0.16
C ALA A 85 -0.93 -13.54 0.66
N THR A 86 0.05 -14.11 1.38
CA THR A 86 -0.18 -15.24 2.29
C THR A 86 -1.17 -14.89 3.40
N LEU A 87 -1.04 -13.71 4.01
CA LEU A 87 -1.97 -13.25 5.04
C LEU A 87 -3.41 -13.14 4.52
N LEU A 88 -3.59 -12.72 3.26
CA LEU A 88 -4.92 -12.67 2.64
C LEU A 88 -5.55 -14.05 2.46
N GLU A 89 -4.74 -15.05 2.13
CA GLU A 89 -5.20 -16.45 2.03
C GLU A 89 -5.65 -16.96 3.40
N GLU A 90 -4.88 -16.66 4.46
CA GLU A 90 -5.19 -17.04 5.84
C GLU A 90 -6.44 -16.36 6.40
N LEU A 91 -6.64 -15.07 6.11
CA LEU A 91 -7.80 -14.31 6.56
C LEU A 91 -9.11 -14.74 5.89
N GLY A 92 -9.02 -15.41 4.74
CA GLY A 92 -10.16 -15.80 3.92
C GLY A 92 -10.90 -14.61 3.29
N SER A 93 -11.64 -14.87 2.22
CA SER A 93 -12.41 -13.84 1.48
C SER A 93 -13.50 -13.16 2.32
N GLY A 94 -13.82 -13.67 3.52
CA GLY A 94 -14.78 -13.09 4.46
C GLY A 94 -14.30 -11.83 5.20
N GLY A 95 -12.99 -11.55 5.23
CA GLY A 95 -12.39 -10.42 5.96
C GLY A 95 -12.11 -9.17 5.12
N LEU A 96 -12.17 -9.25 3.78
CA LEU A 96 -11.76 -8.16 2.90
C LEU A 96 -12.90 -7.14 2.63
N PRO A 97 -12.62 -5.89 2.29
CA PRO A 97 -13.64 -4.99 1.72
C PRO A 97 -14.24 -5.59 0.43
N ALA A 98 -15.53 -5.35 0.15
CA ALA A 98 -16.24 -6.00 -0.97
C ALA A 98 -15.67 -5.68 -2.35
N ASP A 99 -15.03 -4.52 -2.50
CA ASP A 99 -14.28 -4.07 -3.68
C ASP A 99 -12.91 -4.75 -3.84
N VAL A 100 -12.43 -5.43 -2.79
CA VAL A 100 -11.18 -6.21 -2.76
C VAL A 100 -11.46 -7.72 -2.87
N ARG A 101 -12.68 -8.15 -2.57
CA ARG A 101 -13.17 -9.53 -2.82
C ARG A 101 -13.43 -9.68 -4.32
N ARG A 102 -12.77 -10.64 -4.98
CA ARG A 102 -13.16 -11.07 -6.33
C ARG A 102 -14.45 -11.89 -6.30
#